data_AF-A0A6P6G260-F1
#
_entry.id   AF-A0A6P6G260-F1
#
_cell.length_a   1.000
_cell.length_b   1.000
_cell.length_c   1.000
_cell.angle_alpha   90.00
_cell.angle_beta   90.00
_cell.angle_gamma   90.00
#
_symmetry.space_group_name_H-M   'P 1'
#
loop_
_entity.id
_entity.type
_entity.pdbx_description
1 polymer ?
#
loop_
_entity_poly.entity_id
_entity_poly.type
_entity_poly.pdbx_seq_one_letter_code
_entity_poly.pdbx_strand_id
1 'polypeptide(L)'
;MAAKGRTKEHSMALALCKHLSLDANKYLGGPDMVDKDTRSLPDIVKLFLAPEGNNDQVTKWIEFATGFPTDPRESFGVLNKLNEELITVSVLLGNGLKPSEADIIVFSAIHSSVIGLSKSDREKLPHVLRWMDYIQNKEDLGDIFEKISVEKASFEPQFQGARSVGKVEAASDSKATVQSRNKPETENTNKSNVKKASMSKEATQEKKKAPIAETAEKDKEVSVSLLNIQVGLIRKAWKHPSADSLLVEEIDVGEAKLRQVVSGLAKYCSPEELTNRLVVLITNVKPGKLRDVMSEGLVLCASSEDHSTVEPLLPPEGAKPGERVSFSGYCTH
;
A
#
# COMPACT_ATOMS: atom_id res chain seq x y z
N MET A 1 20.25 -10.95 -30.03
CA MET A 1 19.84 -11.71 -31.23
C MET A 1 18.34 -11.96 -31.11
N ALA A 2 17.54 -11.30 -31.95
CA ALA A 2 16.09 -11.31 -31.81
C ALA A 2 15.48 -12.69 -32.10
N ALA A 3 14.55 -13.11 -31.25
CA ALA A 3 13.75 -14.33 -31.38
C ALA A 3 12.80 -14.26 -32.59
N LYS A 4 13.32 -14.43 -33.80
CA LYS A 4 12.52 -14.60 -35.02
C LYS A 4 12.03 -16.05 -35.07
N GLY A 5 10.74 -16.27 -34.79
CA GLY A 5 10.05 -17.53 -35.11
C GLY A 5 9.06 -18.08 -34.09
N ARG A 6 8.93 -17.49 -32.89
CA ARG A 6 7.97 -17.99 -31.88
C ARG A 6 6.55 -17.47 -32.16
N THR A 7 5.57 -18.36 -32.13
CA THR A 7 4.15 -17.96 -32.19
C THR A 7 3.75 -17.24 -30.90
N LYS A 8 2.66 -16.44 -30.95
CA LYS A 8 2.10 -15.78 -29.76
C LYS A 8 1.78 -16.79 -28.67
N GLU A 9 1.12 -17.88 -29.04
CA GLU A 9 0.73 -18.99 -28.16
C GLU A 9 1.93 -19.64 -27.47
N HIS A 10 3.02 -19.88 -28.21
CA HIS A 10 4.24 -20.46 -27.64
C HIS A 10 4.89 -19.51 -26.61
N SER A 11 4.88 -18.21 -26.87
CA SER A 11 5.42 -17.20 -25.93
C SER A 11 4.59 -17.13 -24.65
N MET A 12 3.26 -17.17 -24.77
CA MET A 12 2.34 -17.21 -23.64
C MET A 12 2.54 -18.48 -22.79
N ALA A 13 2.68 -19.64 -23.43
CA ALA A 13 2.89 -20.90 -22.74
C ALA A 13 4.25 -20.93 -21.99
N LEU A 14 5.32 -20.42 -22.61
CA LEU A 14 6.62 -20.27 -21.94
C LEU A 14 6.53 -19.37 -20.70
N ALA A 15 5.83 -18.25 -20.83
CA ALA A 15 5.63 -17.30 -19.73
C ALA A 15 4.86 -17.94 -18.57
N LEU A 16 3.80 -18.69 -18.86
CA LEU A 16 3.04 -19.46 -17.87
C LEU A 16 3.89 -20.54 -17.19
N CYS A 17 4.67 -21.31 -17.95
CA CYS A 17 5.56 -22.31 -17.37
C CYS A 17 6.56 -21.67 -16.39
N LYS A 18 7.11 -20.50 -16.73
CA LYS A 18 8.00 -19.77 -15.80
C LYS A 18 7.28 -19.31 -14.55
N HIS A 19 6.14 -18.65 -14.69
CA HIS A 19 5.34 -18.17 -13.56
C HIS A 19 5.00 -19.30 -12.58
N LEU A 20 4.64 -20.48 -13.09
CA LEU A 20 4.30 -21.66 -12.30
C LEU A 20 5.53 -22.49 -11.87
N SER A 21 6.75 -22.06 -12.19
CA SER A 21 8.00 -22.80 -11.93
C SER A 21 8.02 -24.23 -12.52
N LEU A 22 7.52 -24.37 -13.75
CA LEU A 22 7.40 -25.63 -14.49
C LEU A 22 8.43 -25.72 -15.61
N ASP A 23 8.89 -26.95 -15.88
CA ASP A 23 9.85 -27.23 -16.96
C ASP A 23 9.17 -27.17 -18.33
N ALA A 24 9.37 -26.06 -19.04
CA ALA A 24 8.82 -25.80 -20.37
C ALA A 24 9.14 -26.91 -21.39
N ASN A 25 10.31 -27.56 -21.30
CA ASN A 25 10.72 -28.59 -22.27
C ASN A 25 9.81 -29.82 -22.24
N LYS A 26 9.15 -30.08 -21.09
CA LYS A 26 8.20 -31.19 -20.94
C LYS A 26 6.86 -30.94 -21.64
N TYR A 27 6.53 -29.68 -21.91
CA TYR A 27 5.21 -29.28 -22.40
C TYR A 27 5.23 -28.67 -23.79
N LEU A 28 6.35 -28.06 -24.20
CA LEU A 28 6.47 -27.30 -25.44
C LEU A 28 7.40 -27.91 -26.48
N GLY A 29 8.10 -29.01 -26.15
CA GLY A 29 9.11 -29.62 -27.02
C GLY A 29 10.39 -28.77 -27.12
N GLY A 30 11.52 -29.43 -27.35
CA GLY A 30 12.81 -28.74 -27.50
C GLY A 30 12.90 -27.94 -28.81
N PRO A 31 13.91 -27.04 -28.93
CA PRO A 31 14.07 -26.17 -30.10
C PRO A 31 14.32 -26.90 -31.44
N ASP A 32 14.62 -28.21 -31.42
CA ASP A 32 14.96 -29.02 -32.60
C ASP A 32 13.85 -30.00 -33.06
N MET A 33 12.63 -29.95 -32.51
CA MET A 33 11.53 -30.82 -32.96
C MET A 33 10.55 -30.07 -33.85
N VAL A 34 10.83 -30.11 -35.15
CA VAL A 34 9.86 -29.85 -36.21
C VAL A 34 8.92 -31.05 -36.27
N ASP A 35 7.63 -30.78 -36.06
CA ASP A 35 6.49 -31.69 -36.18
C ASP A 35 6.18 -32.67 -35.04
N LYS A 36 4.94 -32.48 -34.54
CA LYS A 36 4.05 -33.32 -33.72
C LYS A 36 4.07 -33.06 -32.21
N ASP A 37 2.92 -32.53 -31.76
CA ASP A 37 2.46 -32.27 -30.40
C ASP A 37 2.83 -30.92 -29.77
N THR A 38 2.74 -29.82 -30.53
CA THR A 38 2.48 -28.50 -29.92
C THR A 38 1.08 -28.52 -29.33
N ARG A 39 0.96 -28.81 -28.02
CA ARG A 39 -0.30 -28.65 -27.29
C ARG A 39 -0.78 -27.22 -27.46
N SER A 40 -2.07 -27.05 -27.79
CA SER A 40 -2.65 -25.73 -27.96
C SER A 40 -2.61 -24.97 -26.63
N LEU A 41 -2.56 -23.63 -26.65
CA LEU A 41 -2.61 -22.84 -25.42
C LEU A 41 -3.80 -23.25 -24.50
N PRO A 42 -5.02 -23.52 -25.02
CA PRO A 42 -6.10 -24.08 -24.22
C PRO A 42 -5.77 -25.41 -23.55
N ASP A 43 -5.05 -26.32 -24.22
CA ASP A 43 -4.64 -27.61 -23.62
C ASP A 43 -3.61 -27.40 -22.51
N ILE A 44 -2.65 -26.52 -22.72
CA ILE A 44 -1.62 -26.16 -21.74
C ILE A 44 -2.28 -25.52 -20.52
N VAL A 45 -3.20 -24.59 -20.72
CA VAL A 45 -3.93 -23.93 -19.64
C VAL A 45 -4.88 -24.89 -18.92
N LYS A 46 -5.54 -25.81 -19.64
CA LYS A 46 -6.37 -26.88 -19.06
C LYS A 46 -5.56 -27.92 -18.27
N LEU A 47 -4.27 -28.08 -18.58
CA LEU A 47 -3.33 -28.89 -17.82
C LEU A 47 -2.90 -28.22 -16.50
N PHE A 48 -2.92 -26.87 -16.44
CA PHE A 48 -2.46 -26.10 -15.27
C PHE A 48 -3.60 -25.63 -14.35
N LEU A 49 -4.79 -25.38 -14.90
CA LEU A 49 -5.97 -25.01 -14.14
C LEU A 49 -6.77 -26.26 -13.77
N ALA A 50 -6.63 -26.71 -12.53
CA ALA A 50 -7.44 -27.80 -11.97
C ALA A 50 -8.95 -27.41 -11.95
N PRO A 51 -9.89 -28.38 -11.89
CA PRO A 51 -11.33 -28.14 -12.08
C PRO A 51 -12.04 -27.32 -11.00
N GLU A 52 -11.34 -26.85 -9.96
CA GLU A 52 -11.95 -26.25 -8.77
C GLU A 52 -11.53 -24.78 -8.59
N GLY A 53 -12.18 -23.90 -9.35
CA GLY A 53 -12.13 -22.45 -9.09
C GLY A 53 -12.26 -21.59 -10.35
N ASN A 54 -13.22 -20.65 -10.33
CA ASN A 54 -13.36 -19.47 -11.20
C ASN A 54 -13.00 -19.62 -12.71
N ASN A 55 -13.22 -20.81 -13.28
CA ASN A 55 -12.80 -21.15 -14.65
C ASN A 55 -13.36 -20.21 -15.72
N ASP A 56 -14.56 -19.67 -15.53
CA ASP A 56 -15.20 -18.78 -16.50
C ASP A 56 -14.42 -17.47 -16.69
N GLN A 57 -13.88 -16.93 -15.61
CA GLN A 57 -13.10 -15.68 -15.63
C GLN A 57 -11.74 -15.88 -16.29
N VAL A 58 -11.05 -16.99 -16.02
CA VAL A 58 -9.77 -17.28 -16.68
C VAL A 58 -9.99 -17.60 -18.16
N THR A 59 -11.06 -18.33 -18.48
CA THR A 59 -11.46 -18.64 -19.87
C THR A 59 -11.72 -17.37 -20.68
N LYS A 60 -12.43 -16.38 -20.11
CA LYS A 60 -12.60 -15.04 -20.73
C LYS A 60 -11.25 -14.45 -21.17
N TRP A 61 -10.24 -14.49 -20.29
CA TRP A 61 -8.93 -13.90 -20.58
C TRP A 61 -8.09 -14.70 -21.57
N ILE A 62 -8.27 -16.03 -21.62
CA ILE A 62 -7.68 -16.88 -22.66
C ILE A 62 -8.29 -16.54 -24.02
N GLU A 63 -9.61 -16.42 -24.10
CA GLU A 63 -10.32 -16.04 -25.34
C GLU A 63 -9.90 -14.63 -25.80
N PHE A 64 -9.79 -13.69 -24.86
CA PHE A 64 -9.25 -12.35 -25.13
C PHE A 64 -7.84 -12.43 -25.74
N ALA A 65 -6.95 -13.22 -25.12
CA ALA A 65 -5.55 -13.28 -25.51
C ALA A 65 -5.33 -14.01 -26.85
N THR A 66 -6.09 -15.08 -27.11
CA THR A 66 -6.05 -15.81 -28.39
C THR A 66 -6.71 -15.00 -29.51
N GLY A 67 -7.77 -14.25 -29.21
CA GLY A 67 -8.46 -13.34 -30.14
C GLY A 67 -7.79 -11.97 -30.33
N PHE A 68 -6.66 -11.70 -29.67
CA PHE A 68 -6.05 -10.37 -29.70
C PHE A 68 -5.52 -10.02 -31.11
N PRO A 69 -5.99 -8.92 -31.73
CA PRO A 69 -5.66 -8.59 -33.11
C PRO A 69 -4.16 -8.44 -33.37
N THR A 70 -3.73 -8.79 -34.58
CA THR A 70 -2.38 -8.50 -35.08
C THR A 70 -2.31 -7.16 -35.81
N ASP A 71 -3.44 -6.63 -36.28
CA ASP A 71 -3.51 -5.31 -36.92
C ASP A 71 -3.29 -4.20 -35.87
N PRO A 72 -2.39 -3.22 -36.12
CA PRO A 72 -2.10 -2.14 -35.18
C PRO A 72 -3.30 -1.25 -34.81
N ARG A 73 -4.25 -1.02 -35.72
CA ARG A 73 -5.40 -0.14 -35.46
C ARG A 73 -6.45 -0.86 -34.62
N GLU A 74 -6.75 -2.12 -34.97
CA GLU A 74 -7.68 -2.93 -34.18
C GLU A 74 -7.13 -3.24 -32.79
N SER A 75 -5.84 -3.59 -32.70
CA SER A 75 -5.18 -3.84 -31.41
C SER A 75 -5.21 -2.60 -30.52
N PHE A 76 -4.99 -1.39 -31.04
CA PHE A 76 -5.11 -0.16 -30.25
C PHE A 76 -6.55 0.06 -29.72
N GLY A 77 -7.57 -0.24 -30.52
CA GLY A 77 -8.96 -0.20 -30.05
C GLY A 77 -9.23 -1.17 -28.89
N VAL A 78 -8.69 -2.39 -28.97
CA VAL A 78 -8.79 -3.40 -27.90
C VAL A 78 -7.98 -2.98 -26.65
N LEU A 79 -6.79 -2.39 -26.84
CA LEU A 79 -5.97 -1.86 -25.75
C LEU A 79 -6.66 -0.74 -24.98
N ASN A 80 -7.41 0.14 -25.64
CA ASN A 80 -8.18 1.18 -24.94
C ASN A 80 -9.25 0.58 -24.04
N LYS A 81 -9.97 -0.46 -24.50
CA LYS A 81 -10.95 -1.16 -23.66
C LYS A 81 -10.30 -1.82 -22.45
N LEU A 82 -9.16 -2.49 -22.66
CA LEU A 82 -8.39 -3.07 -21.56
C LEU A 82 -7.89 -1.99 -20.58
N ASN A 83 -7.50 -0.82 -21.09
CA ASN A 83 -7.08 0.32 -20.28
C ASN A 83 -8.20 0.84 -19.36
N GLU A 84 -9.45 0.83 -19.84
CA GLU A 84 -10.62 1.15 -19.02
C GLU A 84 -10.88 0.08 -17.95
N GLU A 85 -10.80 -1.21 -18.30
CA GLU A 85 -10.96 -2.30 -17.32
C GLU A 85 -9.89 -2.25 -16.20
N LEU A 86 -8.67 -1.80 -16.52
CA LEU A 86 -7.54 -1.69 -15.59
C LEU A 86 -7.57 -0.44 -14.68
N ILE A 87 -8.61 0.40 -14.75
CA ILE A 87 -8.75 1.59 -13.90
C ILE A 87 -8.86 1.19 -12.42
N THR A 88 -9.72 0.21 -12.11
CA THR A 88 -10.08 -0.16 -10.73
C THR A 88 -9.31 -1.37 -10.20
N VAL A 89 -8.48 -2.01 -11.02
CA VAL A 89 -7.80 -3.26 -10.68
C VAL A 89 -6.30 -3.18 -10.91
N SER A 90 -5.53 -3.74 -9.96
CA SER A 90 -4.06 -3.81 -10.07
C SER A 90 -3.58 -5.06 -10.83
N VAL A 91 -4.41 -6.11 -10.88
CA VAL A 91 -4.23 -7.38 -11.59
C VAL A 91 -5.58 -7.85 -12.11
N LEU A 92 -5.62 -8.63 -13.19
CA LEU A 92 -6.84 -9.03 -13.88
C LEU A 92 -7.69 -10.01 -13.07
N LEU A 93 -7.04 -10.94 -12.36
CA LEU A 93 -7.70 -11.87 -11.44
C LEU A 93 -6.90 -12.00 -10.15
N GLY A 94 -7.57 -12.38 -9.08
CA GLY A 94 -6.98 -12.52 -7.75
C GLY A 94 -7.29 -11.34 -6.82
N ASN A 95 -6.60 -11.29 -5.68
CA ASN A 95 -6.88 -10.36 -4.59
C ASN A 95 -6.14 -9.01 -4.72
N GLY A 96 -5.67 -8.64 -5.91
CA GLY A 96 -4.97 -7.37 -6.14
C GLY A 96 -3.48 -7.36 -5.81
N LEU A 97 -2.95 -8.39 -5.13
CA LEU A 97 -1.60 -8.37 -4.54
C LEU A 97 -0.56 -9.17 -5.33
N LYS A 98 -0.98 -10.13 -6.16
CA LYS A 98 -0.07 -10.99 -6.94
C LYS A 98 -0.62 -11.19 -8.35
N PRO A 99 0.24 -11.14 -9.39
CA PRO A 99 -0.16 -11.50 -10.75
C PRO A 99 -0.75 -12.92 -10.78
N SER A 100 -1.87 -13.06 -11.48
CA SER A 100 -2.51 -14.34 -11.76
C SER A 100 -2.09 -14.89 -13.12
N GLU A 101 -2.48 -16.12 -13.44
CA GLU A 101 -2.25 -16.73 -14.74
C GLU A 101 -2.89 -15.89 -15.87
N ALA A 102 -4.05 -15.27 -15.62
CA ALA A 102 -4.69 -14.38 -16.57
C ALA A 102 -3.82 -13.14 -16.87
N ASP A 103 -3.13 -12.60 -15.86
CA ASP A 103 -2.22 -11.48 -16.05
C ASP A 103 -1.06 -11.86 -16.98
N ILE A 104 -0.45 -13.02 -16.75
CA ILE A 104 0.67 -13.51 -17.56
C ILE A 104 0.23 -13.77 -19.01
N ILE A 105 -0.94 -14.38 -19.19
CA ILE A 105 -1.54 -14.67 -20.50
C ILE A 105 -1.78 -13.39 -21.29
N VAL A 106 -2.48 -12.43 -20.69
CA VAL A 106 -2.84 -11.17 -21.35
C VAL A 106 -1.60 -10.32 -21.60
N PHE A 107 -0.67 -10.25 -20.63
CA PHE A 107 0.59 -9.52 -20.77
C PHE A 107 1.35 -10.01 -21.99
N SER A 108 1.49 -11.33 -22.09
CA SER A 108 2.18 -12.00 -23.20
C SER A 108 1.53 -11.73 -24.56
N ALA A 109 0.20 -11.70 -24.62
CA ALA A 109 -0.54 -11.48 -25.86
C ALA A 109 -0.41 -10.04 -26.39
N ILE A 110 -0.48 -9.06 -25.49
CA ILE A 110 -0.47 -7.64 -25.89
C ILE A 110 0.93 -7.04 -25.99
N HIS A 111 1.95 -7.69 -25.42
CA HIS A 111 3.32 -7.17 -25.28
C HIS A 111 3.89 -6.61 -26.58
N SER A 112 3.88 -7.42 -27.64
CA SER A 112 4.39 -7.03 -28.97
C SER A 112 3.70 -5.79 -29.55
N SER A 113 2.42 -5.59 -29.23
CA SER A 113 1.67 -4.42 -29.71
C SER A 113 2.02 -3.19 -28.89
N VAL A 114 2.05 -3.29 -27.55
CA VAL A 114 2.38 -2.15 -26.67
C VAL A 114 3.82 -1.67 -26.88
N ILE A 115 4.78 -2.58 -27.04
CA ILE A 115 6.17 -2.20 -27.33
C ILE A 115 6.32 -1.60 -28.74
N GLY A 116 5.45 -1.95 -29.68
CA GLY A 116 5.43 -1.35 -31.02
C GLY A 116 4.77 0.04 -31.10
N LEU A 117 4.05 0.48 -30.05
CA LEU A 117 3.35 1.76 -30.07
C LEU A 117 4.30 2.96 -30.03
N SER A 118 3.86 4.06 -30.66
CA SER A 118 4.49 5.37 -30.54
C SER A 118 4.39 5.92 -29.10
N LYS A 119 5.29 6.85 -28.73
CA LYS A 119 5.24 7.48 -27.40
C LYS A 119 3.89 8.15 -27.12
N SER A 120 3.34 8.87 -28.09
CA SER A 120 2.04 9.55 -27.97
C SER A 120 0.88 8.58 -27.75
N ASP A 121 0.92 7.39 -28.36
CA ASP A 121 -0.14 6.40 -28.17
C ASP A 121 -0.02 5.67 -26.84
N ARG A 122 1.21 5.45 -26.36
CA ARG A 122 1.46 4.92 -25.01
C ARG A 122 0.93 5.86 -23.93
N GLU A 123 1.10 7.17 -24.08
CA GLU A 123 0.58 8.17 -23.13
C GLU A 123 -0.96 8.12 -22.97
N LYS A 124 -1.68 7.61 -23.97
CA LYS A 124 -3.14 7.42 -23.92
C LYS A 124 -3.56 6.17 -23.15
N LEU A 125 -2.62 5.27 -22.81
CA LEU A 125 -2.87 3.98 -22.16
C LEU A 125 -2.20 3.88 -20.77
N PRO A 126 -2.44 4.83 -19.84
CA PRO A 126 -1.71 4.91 -18.58
C PRO A 126 -1.94 3.70 -17.67
N HIS A 127 -3.14 3.09 -17.67
CA HIS A 127 -3.46 1.96 -16.82
C HIS A 127 -2.85 0.66 -17.35
N VAL A 128 -2.84 0.48 -18.68
CA VAL A 128 -2.11 -0.63 -19.32
C VAL A 128 -0.62 -0.52 -19.02
N LEU A 129 -0.01 0.66 -19.20
CA LEU A 129 1.41 0.85 -18.93
C LEU A 129 1.76 0.62 -17.46
N ARG A 130 0.95 1.14 -16.53
CA ARG A 130 1.09 0.88 -15.09
C ARG A 130 1.05 -0.62 -14.80
N TRP A 131 0.06 -1.32 -15.35
CA TRP A 131 -0.15 -2.74 -15.13
C TRP A 131 0.97 -3.60 -15.73
N MET A 132 1.42 -3.29 -16.95
CA MET A 132 2.55 -3.97 -17.57
C MET A 132 3.86 -3.68 -16.83
N ASP A 133 4.10 -2.45 -16.35
CA ASP A 133 5.26 -2.13 -15.51
C ASP A 133 5.20 -2.91 -14.19
N TYR A 134 4.03 -3.06 -13.60
CA TYR A 134 3.86 -3.88 -12.39
C TYR A 134 4.24 -5.34 -12.65
N ILE A 135 3.69 -5.98 -13.68
CA ILE A 135 3.95 -7.40 -13.99
C ILE A 135 5.44 -7.61 -14.31
N GLN A 136 6.02 -6.81 -15.20
CA GLN A 136 7.42 -7.01 -15.65
C GLN A 136 8.46 -6.81 -14.53
N ASN A 137 8.11 -6.15 -13.42
CA ASN A 137 9.01 -5.98 -12.27
C ASN A 137 8.67 -6.94 -11.12
N LYS A 138 7.47 -7.55 -11.10
CA LYS A 138 7.09 -8.55 -10.09
C LYS A 138 7.37 -9.99 -10.51
N GLU A 139 7.29 -10.28 -11.81
CA GLU A 139 7.46 -11.62 -12.37
C GLU A 139 8.77 -11.73 -13.15
N ASP A 140 9.56 -12.76 -12.86
CA ASP A 140 10.74 -13.07 -13.66
C ASP A 140 10.36 -13.91 -14.89
N LEU A 141 9.98 -13.21 -15.95
CA LEU A 141 9.73 -13.83 -17.25
C LEU A 141 11.03 -14.06 -18.05
N GLY A 142 12.20 -13.68 -17.52
CA GLY A 142 13.51 -13.67 -18.19
C GLY A 142 13.48 -13.08 -19.60
N ASP A 143 14.33 -13.58 -20.51
CA ASP A 143 14.49 -13.04 -21.88
C ASP A 143 13.33 -13.41 -22.84
N ILE A 144 12.15 -13.77 -22.34
CA ILE A 144 10.98 -14.04 -23.19
C ILE A 144 10.49 -12.73 -23.82
N PHE A 145 10.46 -11.65 -23.04
CA PHE A 145 9.93 -10.35 -23.42
C PHE A 145 10.96 -9.24 -23.22
N GLU A 146 11.02 -8.32 -24.17
CA GLU A 146 11.81 -7.09 -24.02
C GLU A 146 11.16 -6.15 -23.00
N LYS A 147 11.96 -5.51 -22.15
CA LYS A 147 11.44 -4.63 -21.10
C LYS A 147 10.78 -3.39 -21.70
N ILE A 148 9.52 -3.13 -21.34
CA ILE A 148 8.81 -1.93 -21.78
C ILE A 148 9.30 -0.76 -20.94
N SER A 149 9.96 0.21 -21.59
CA SER A 149 10.39 1.44 -20.94
C SER A 149 9.18 2.35 -20.70
N VAL A 150 8.83 2.54 -19.43
CA VAL A 150 7.80 3.47 -18.98
C VAL A 150 8.49 4.68 -18.36
N GLU A 151 8.31 5.85 -18.98
CA GLU A 151 8.76 7.11 -18.39
C GLU A 151 7.87 7.42 -17.18
N LYS A 152 8.41 7.23 -15.98
CA LYS A 152 7.75 7.62 -14.74
C LYS A 152 7.93 9.12 -14.58
N ALA A 153 6.83 9.83 -14.32
CA ALA A 153 6.90 11.26 -14.04
C ALA A 153 7.90 11.50 -12.90
N SER A 154 8.90 12.34 -13.13
CA SER A 154 9.85 12.74 -12.10
C SER A 154 9.10 13.59 -11.08
N PHE A 155 8.91 13.06 -9.88
CA PHE A 155 8.44 13.86 -8.76
C PHE A 155 9.57 14.79 -8.34
N GLU A 156 9.39 16.10 -8.57
CA GLU A 156 10.24 17.11 -7.95
C GLU A 156 9.61 17.51 -6.61
N PRO A 157 10.17 17.08 -5.46
CA PRO A 157 9.69 17.53 -4.17
C PRO A 157 9.90 19.04 -4.07
N GLN A 158 8.81 19.80 -3.94
CA GLN A 158 8.87 21.23 -3.63
C GLN A 158 9.27 21.42 -2.17
N PHE A 159 10.56 21.30 -1.87
CA PHE A 159 11.11 21.74 -0.60
C PHE A 159 11.28 23.27 -0.63
N GLN A 160 10.27 24.01 -0.17
CA GLN A 160 10.48 25.40 0.22
C GLN A 160 11.05 25.42 1.64
N GLY A 161 12.31 25.82 1.72
CA GLY A 161 13.12 25.83 2.94
C GLY A 161 12.51 26.62 4.08
N ALA A 162 12.92 26.22 5.29
CA ALA A 162 12.66 26.88 6.54
C ALA A 162 12.75 28.41 6.42
N ARG A 163 11.61 29.11 6.55
CA ARG A 163 11.65 30.53 6.88
C ARG A 163 12.09 30.65 8.32
N SER A 164 13.33 31.10 8.50
CA SER A 164 13.83 31.68 9.74
C SER A 164 12.89 32.80 10.19
N VAL A 165 12.17 32.58 11.29
CA VAL A 165 11.42 33.65 11.95
C VAL A 165 12.43 34.65 12.51
N GLY A 166 12.35 35.87 12.00
CA GLY A 166 13.16 37.00 12.42
C GLY A 166 12.96 37.33 13.89
N LYS A 167 14.10 37.52 14.56
CA LYS A 167 14.27 38.08 15.90
C LYS A 167 13.57 39.44 15.98
N VAL A 168 12.56 39.58 16.82
CA VAL A 168 12.03 40.89 17.21
C VAL A 168 12.76 41.33 18.47
N GLU A 169 13.59 42.36 18.33
CA GLU A 169 14.22 43.08 19.44
C GLU A 169 13.20 44.01 20.09
N ALA A 170 13.12 43.98 21.42
CA ALA A 170 12.63 45.09 22.23
C ALA A 170 13.41 45.09 23.55
N ALA A 171 14.26 46.11 23.74
CA ALA A 171 15.02 46.35 24.95
C ALA A 171 14.48 47.58 25.69
N SER A 172 14.39 47.45 27.03
CA SER A 172 14.55 48.47 28.09
C SER A 172 13.56 49.64 28.14
N ASP A 173 13.11 50.20 29.28
CA ASP A 173 13.54 50.12 30.68
C ASP A 173 12.48 50.85 31.55
N SER A 174 12.32 50.51 32.84
CA SER A 174 12.06 51.45 33.96
C SER A 174 11.78 50.76 35.33
N LYS A 175 12.32 51.39 36.38
CA LYS A 175 12.69 50.94 37.74
C LYS A 175 11.60 50.93 38.84
N ALA A 176 11.77 49.94 39.74
CA ALA A 176 11.82 49.99 41.23
C ALA A 176 10.59 50.36 42.11
N THR A 177 10.21 49.48 43.07
CA THR A 177 10.53 49.55 44.54
C THR A 177 9.57 48.73 45.44
N VAL A 178 10.13 47.68 46.10
CA VAL A 178 10.03 47.18 47.51
C VAL A 178 8.73 47.24 48.35
N GLN A 179 8.36 46.08 48.95
CA GLN A 179 8.01 45.76 50.38
C GLN A 179 6.96 44.61 50.42
N SER A 180 6.83 43.67 51.36
CA SER A 180 7.61 43.08 52.47
C SER A 180 6.66 42.08 53.19
N ARG A 181 7.13 40.86 53.53
CA ARG A 181 6.66 39.96 54.63
C ARG A 181 5.19 39.46 54.62
N ASN A 182 4.77 38.29 55.14
CA ASN A 182 5.34 37.27 56.02
C ASN A 182 4.49 35.98 55.90
N LYS A 183 5.12 34.81 56.12
CA LYS A 183 4.49 33.52 56.51
C LYS A 183 4.06 33.61 58.00
N PRO A 184 3.17 32.74 58.51
CA PRO A 184 3.74 31.60 59.25
C PRO A 184 2.99 30.27 59.09
N GLU A 185 3.74 29.21 59.37
CA GLU A 185 3.32 27.81 59.54
C GLU A 185 2.59 27.60 60.87
N THR A 186 1.83 26.51 60.97
CA THR A 186 1.98 25.61 62.12
C THR A 186 1.58 24.18 61.75
N GLU A 187 2.46 23.27 62.15
CA GLU A 187 2.36 21.81 62.10
C GLU A 187 1.20 21.26 62.94
N ASN A 188 0.74 20.05 62.62
CA ASN A 188 0.85 18.98 63.62
C ASN A 188 0.87 17.57 63.01
N THR A 189 1.96 16.89 63.32
CA THR A 189 2.29 15.46 63.29
C THR A 189 1.25 14.55 63.96
N ASN A 190 1.07 13.31 63.45
CA ASN A 190 1.59 12.14 64.18
C ASN A 190 1.66 10.82 63.37
N LYS A 191 2.71 10.06 63.72
CA LYS A 191 3.20 8.78 63.19
C LYS A 191 2.46 7.57 63.75
N SER A 192 2.53 6.44 63.04
CA SER A 192 3.10 5.15 63.53
C SER A 192 2.93 4.06 62.44
N ASN A 193 4.02 3.54 61.86
CA ASN A 193 4.75 2.28 62.22
C ASN A 193 3.98 0.99 61.81
N VAL A 194 4.54 -0.11 61.27
CA VAL A 194 5.91 -0.54 60.95
C VAL A 194 5.87 -1.95 60.29
N LYS A 195 6.75 -2.21 59.29
CA LYS A 195 7.41 -3.50 58.86
C LYS A 195 6.50 -4.70 58.46
N LYS A 196 6.89 -5.68 57.63
CA LYS A 196 8.19 -6.32 57.35
C LYS A 196 8.10 -7.23 56.09
N ALA A 197 9.27 -7.54 55.53
CA ALA A 197 9.69 -8.50 54.47
C ALA A 197 8.95 -9.87 54.43
N SER A 198 9.00 -10.73 53.39
CA SER A 198 10.10 -11.15 52.49
C SER A 198 9.62 -12.10 51.36
N MET A 199 10.33 -12.13 50.22
CA MET A 199 10.77 -13.28 49.37
C MET A 199 9.94 -14.60 49.38
N SER A 200 9.60 -15.31 48.28
CA SER A 200 10.40 -15.75 47.11
C SER A 200 9.60 -16.76 46.22
N LYS A 201 10.08 -16.97 44.97
CA LYS A 201 9.91 -18.12 44.02
C LYS A 201 8.54 -18.32 43.33
N GLU A 202 8.42 -18.14 42.01
CA GLU A 202 8.93 -18.96 40.86
C GLU A 202 8.13 -20.25 40.64
N ALA A 203 7.27 -20.29 39.61
CA ALA A 203 7.03 -21.44 38.72
C ALA A 203 5.94 -21.15 37.65
N THR A 204 6.37 -21.34 36.41
CA THR A 204 5.69 -21.48 35.13
C THR A 204 4.44 -22.38 35.16
N GLN A 205 3.38 -22.01 34.43
CA GLN A 205 2.50 -22.97 33.76
C GLN A 205 1.90 -22.41 32.47
N GLU A 206 2.13 -23.17 31.39
CA GLU A 206 1.66 -22.98 30.03
C GLU A 206 0.14 -23.17 29.85
N LYS A 207 -0.39 -22.39 28.90
CA LYS A 207 -1.43 -22.73 27.90
C LYS A 207 -2.63 -23.59 28.32
N LYS A 208 -3.82 -22.97 28.21
CA LYS A 208 -4.93 -23.54 27.41
C LYS A 208 -5.62 -22.47 26.57
N LYS A 209 -5.41 -22.59 25.25
CA LYS A 209 -6.25 -22.04 24.16
C LYS A 209 -7.57 -22.81 24.13
N ALA A 210 -8.69 -22.08 23.98
CA ALA A 210 -9.78 -22.32 23.01
C ALA A 210 -11.06 -21.58 23.48
N PRO A 211 -12.03 -21.27 22.60
CA PRO A 211 -11.96 -21.03 21.17
C PRO A 211 -12.52 -19.65 20.78
N ILE A 212 -12.00 -19.14 19.65
CA ILE A 212 -12.58 -18.01 18.92
C ILE A 212 -13.94 -18.46 18.42
N ALA A 213 -15.00 -17.82 18.90
CA ALA A 213 -16.32 -17.95 18.30
C ALA A 213 -16.26 -17.26 16.93
N GLU A 214 -16.24 -18.08 15.89
CA GLU A 214 -16.53 -17.70 14.52
C GLU A 214 -17.86 -16.96 14.49
N THR A 215 -17.79 -15.65 14.29
CA THR A 215 -18.94 -14.89 13.81
C THR A 215 -18.81 -14.89 12.29
N ALA A 216 -19.66 -15.72 11.69
CA ALA A 216 -19.99 -15.66 10.28
C ALA A 216 -20.41 -14.21 9.94
N GLU A 217 -19.59 -13.51 9.16
CA GLU A 217 -20.05 -12.35 8.40
C GLU A 217 -19.89 -12.65 6.91
N LYS A 218 -21.07 -12.78 6.29
CA LYS A 218 -21.35 -12.83 4.86
C LYS A 218 -20.43 -11.90 4.06
N ASP A 219 -20.10 -12.33 2.85
CA ASP A 219 -19.50 -11.55 1.76
C ASP A 219 -20.08 -10.13 1.70
N LYS A 220 -19.48 -9.20 2.43
CA LYS A 220 -19.56 -7.77 2.16
C LYS A 220 -18.45 -7.52 1.17
N GLU A 221 -18.83 -7.22 -0.05
CA GLU A 221 -17.95 -6.73 -1.11
C GLU A 221 -16.98 -5.70 -0.52
N VAL A 222 -15.69 -6.06 -0.42
CA VAL A 222 -14.68 -5.23 0.22
C VAL A 222 -14.41 -4.05 -0.70
N SER A 223 -14.83 -2.86 -0.28
CA SER A 223 -14.67 -1.62 -1.06
C SER A 223 -13.98 -0.52 -0.23
N VAL A 224 -13.13 0.27 -0.89
CA VAL A 224 -12.51 1.46 -0.32
C VAL A 224 -13.54 2.49 0.14
N SER A 225 -14.76 2.46 -0.41
CA SER A 225 -15.87 3.31 0.01
C SER A 225 -16.31 3.11 1.46
N LEU A 226 -15.93 1.99 2.08
CA LEU A 226 -16.21 1.69 3.48
C LEU A 226 -15.26 2.43 4.45
N LEU A 227 -14.17 3.01 3.95
CA LEU A 227 -13.17 3.70 4.77
C LEU A 227 -13.55 5.18 4.89
N ASN A 228 -13.54 5.71 6.12
CA ASN A 228 -13.60 7.14 6.34
C ASN A 228 -12.18 7.69 6.43
N ILE A 229 -11.69 8.20 5.30
CA ILE A 229 -10.35 8.76 5.18
C ILE A 229 -10.46 10.28 5.22
N GLN A 230 -9.72 10.91 6.13
CA GLN A 230 -9.76 12.35 6.35
C GLN A 230 -8.37 12.94 6.43
N VAL A 231 -8.28 14.24 6.17
CA VAL A 231 -7.11 15.06 6.45
C VAL A 231 -7.09 15.43 7.93
N GLY A 232 -5.95 15.28 8.58
CA GLY A 232 -5.74 15.66 9.97
C GLY A 232 -4.49 16.51 10.16
N LEU A 233 -4.55 17.46 11.09
CA LEU A 233 -3.40 18.27 11.51
C LEU A 233 -2.89 17.77 12.86
N ILE A 234 -1.65 17.30 12.90
CA ILE A 234 -1.02 16.86 14.14
C ILE A 234 -0.74 18.11 14.99
N ARG A 235 -1.46 18.29 16.09
CA ARG A 235 -1.26 19.39 17.03
C ARG A 235 -0.10 19.13 17.98
N LYS A 236 0.11 17.86 18.32
CA LYS A 236 1.14 17.41 19.25
C LYS A 236 1.53 15.98 18.93
N ALA A 237 2.81 15.68 19.00
CA ALA A 237 3.33 14.32 18.94
C ALA A 237 4.35 14.10 20.07
N TRP A 238 4.41 12.89 20.61
CA TRP A 238 5.41 12.48 21.60
C TRP A 238 5.69 10.99 21.54
N LYS A 239 6.81 10.56 22.13
CA LYS A 239 7.16 9.14 22.20
C LYS A 239 6.21 8.39 23.13
N HIS A 240 5.82 7.19 22.73
CA HIS A 240 4.95 6.35 23.53
C HIS A 240 5.66 5.94 24.84
N PRO A 241 4.98 5.99 26.00
CA PRO A 241 5.63 5.81 27.31
C PRO A 241 6.21 4.41 27.54
N SER A 242 5.64 3.39 26.93
CA SER A 242 6.05 1.98 27.10
C SER A 242 6.60 1.31 25.82
N ALA A 243 6.77 2.05 24.72
CA ALA A 243 7.16 1.47 23.44
C ALA A 243 8.00 2.41 22.57
N ASP A 244 9.27 2.05 22.36
CA ASP A 244 10.23 2.87 21.62
C ASP A 244 9.92 3.00 20.12
N SER A 245 9.13 2.07 19.58
CA SER A 245 8.75 2.06 18.16
C SER A 245 7.47 2.85 17.87
N LEU A 246 6.81 3.41 18.90
CA LEU A 246 5.51 4.06 18.75
C LEU A 246 5.58 5.56 19.09
N LEU A 247 4.80 6.34 18.36
CA LEU A 247 4.49 7.73 18.69
C LEU A 247 3.02 7.84 19.08
N VAL A 248 2.71 8.81 19.91
CA VAL A 248 1.35 9.21 20.25
C VAL A 248 1.13 10.60 19.70
N GLU A 249 0.08 10.77 18.92
CA GLU A 249 -0.29 12.02 18.27
C GLU A 249 -1.68 12.49 18.71
N GLU A 250 -1.81 13.79 18.95
CA GLU A 250 -3.11 14.47 19.03
C GLU A 250 -3.40 15.13 17.68
N ILE A 251 -4.40 14.61 16.97
CA ILE A 251 -4.70 14.98 15.58
C ILE A 251 -6.05 15.72 15.53
N ASP A 252 -6.03 16.92 14.99
CA ASP A 252 -7.20 17.72 14.67
C ASP A 252 -7.77 17.26 13.32
N VAL A 253 -8.99 16.71 13.34
CA VAL A 253 -9.72 16.27 12.15
C VAL A 253 -10.98 17.10 11.92
N GLY A 254 -11.01 18.35 12.40
CA GLY A 254 -12.18 19.23 12.29
C GLY A 254 -13.33 18.85 13.22
N GLU A 255 -13.10 17.93 14.17
CA GLU A 255 -14.03 17.58 15.24
C GLU A 255 -13.84 18.48 16.47
N ALA A 256 -14.82 18.48 17.38
CA ALA A 256 -14.74 19.27 18.62
C ALA A 256 -13.61 18.80 19.57
N LYS A 257 -13.13 17.57 19.41
CA LYS A 257 -12.04 16.98 20.20
C LYS A 257 -10.93 16.53 19.26
N LEU A 258 -9.69 16.71 19.70
CA LEU A 258 -8.53 16.10 19.05
C LEU A 258 -8.60 14.59 19.26
N ARG A 259 -8.30 13.83 18.22
CA ARG A 259 -8.22 12.38 18.29
C ARG A 259 -6.83 11.98 18.72
N GLN A 260 -6.75 11.05 19.67
CA GLN A 260 -5.48 10.44 20.04
C GLN A 260 -5.21 9.27 19.09
N VAL A 261 -4.09 9.31 18.38
CA VAL A 261 -3.67 8.26 17.46
C VAL A 261 -2.30 7.74 17.90
N VAL A 262 -2.08 6.43 17.77
CA VAL A 262 -0.79 5.81 18.05
C VAL A 262 -0.24 5.24 16.75
N SER A 263 0.92 5.71 16.32
CA SER A 263 1.55 5.32 15.06
C SER A 263 2.88 4.60 15.27
N GLY A 264 3.26 3.75 14.32
CA GLY A 264 4.55 3.04 14.29
C GLY A 264 5.71 3.85 13.73
N LEU A 265 5.64 5.19 13.78
CA LEU A 265 6.55 6.07 13.05
C LEU A 265 7.83 6.46 13.81
N ALA A 266 8.00 6.04 15.06
CA ALA A 266 9.11 6.51 15.90
C ALA A 266 10.52 6.19 15.37
N LYS A 267 10.64 5.20 14.47
CA LYS A 267 11.90 4.84 13.80
C LYS A 267 12.21 5.68 12.55
N TYR A 268 11.21 6.37 12.02
CA TYR A 268 11.26 7.03 10.71
C TYR A 268 11.04 8.54 10.81
N CYS A 269 10.28 9.02 11.79
CA CYS A 269 9.99 10.42 11.99
C CYS A 269 10.20 10.81 13.46
N SER A 270 10.71 12.02 13.68
CA SER A 270 10.76 12.59 15.02
C SER A 270 9.41 13.25 15.41
N PRO A 271 9.05 13.30 16.70
CA PRO A 271 7.85 14.03 17.16
C PRO A 271 7.82 15.48 16.69
N GLU A 272 8.98 16.12 16.61
CA GLU A 272 9.15 17.50 16.18
C GLU A 272 8.82 17.69 14.69
N GLU A 273 9.20 16.73 13.84
CA GLU A 273 8.87 16.73 12.40
C GLU A 273 7.38 16.48 12.11
N LEU A 274 6.69 15.77 13.00
CA LEU A 274 5.27 15.48 12.85
C LEU A 274 4.40 16.60 13.40
N THR A 275 4.88 17.38 14.37
CA THR A 275 4.09 18.46 14.97
C THR A 275 3.80 19.56 13.95
N ASN A 276 2.54 20.01 13.88
CA ASN A 276 1.98 20.92 12.88
C ASN A 276 2.03 20.42 11.42
N ARG A 277 2.21 19.11 11.22
CA ARG A 277 2.16 18.49 9.89
C ARG A 277 0.74 18.02 9.57
N LEU A 278 0.31 18.25 8.32
CA LEU A 278 -0.90 17.66 7.77
C LEU A 278 -0.64 16.22 7.34
N VAL A 279 -1.54 15.32 7.69
CA VAL A 279 -1.48 13.89 7.38
C VAL A 279 -2.84 13.38 6.93
N VAL A 280 -2.85 12.21 6.29
CA VAL A 280 -4.08 11.49 5.96
C VAL A 280 -4.28 10.33 6.94
N LEU A 281 -5.48 10.16 7.47
CA LEU A 281 -5.80 9.12 8.44
C LEU A 281 -7.19 8.50 8.24
N ILE A 282 -7.36 7.26 8.71
CA ILE A 282 -8.65 6.58 8.78
C ILE A 282 -9.27 6.83 10.16
N THR A 283 -10.53 7.31 10.18
CA THR A 283 -11.21 7.75 11.41
C THR A 283 -12.41 6.89 11.81
N ASN A 284 -12.89 5.98 10.96
CA ASN A 284 -13.99 5.07 11.29
C ASN A 284 -13.55 3.70 11.82
N VAL A 285 -12.28 3.57 12.23
CA VAL A 285 -11.80 2.38 12.92
C VAL A 285 -12.34 2.32 14.35
N LYS A 286 -12.61 1.12 14.84
CA LYS A 286 -12.98 0.94 16.26
C LYS A 286 -11.78 1.35 17.13
N PRO A 287 -11.97 2.23 18.14
CA PRO A 287 -10.91 2.58 19.07
C PRO A 287 -10.29 1.34 19.71
N GLY A 288 -8.96 1.31 19.76
CA GLY A 288 -8.21 0.15 20.24
C GLY A 288 -6.99 0.58 21.03
N LYS A 289 -6.64 -0.20 22.07
CA LYS A 289 -5.42 0.04 22.83
C LYS A 289 -4.22 -0.52 22.07
N LEU A 290 -3.24 0.33 21.80
CA LEU A 290 -1.87 -0.09 21.48
C LEU A 290 -1.07 -0.01 22.78
N ARG A 291 -0.69 -1.17 23.32
CA ARG A 291 -0.08 -1.28 24.65
C ARG A 291 -1.01 -0.68 25.72
N ASP A 292 -0.60 0.42 26.36
CA ASP A 292 -1.30 1.13 27.42
C ASP A 292 -2.01 2.41 26.95
N VAL A 293 -1.89 2.79 25.68
CA VAL A 293 -2.48 4.02 25.12
C VAL A 293 -3.61 3.70 24.14
N MET A 294 -4.72 4.44 24.21
CA MET A 294 -5.85 4.31 23.28
C MET A 294 -5.55 4.99 21.94
N SER A 295 -5.83 4.32 20.82
CA SER A 295 -5.77 4.90 19.48
C SER A 295 -7.17 4.95 18.87
N GLU A 296 -7.57 6.11 18.37
CA GLU A 296 -8.88 6.41 17.78
C GLU A 296 -8.78 6.68 16.27
N GLY A 297 -7.72 6.18 15.64
CA GLY A 297 -7.45 6.35 14.22
C GLY A 297 -6.22 5.56 13.76
N LEU A 298 -5.95 5.65 12.46
CA LEU A 298 -4.74 5.11 11.82
C LEU A 298 -4.19 6.11 10.81
N VAL A 299 -2.97 6.59 11.02
CA VAL A 299 -2.26 7.43 10.03
C VAL A 299 -1.84 6.57 8.84
N LEU A 300 -2.15 7.03 7.63
CA LEU A 300 -1.75 6.36 6.38
C LEU A 300 -0.33 6.78 6.00
N CYS A 301 0.47 5.78 5.65
CA CYS A 301 1.86 5.95 5.27
C CYS A 301 2.17 5.17 4.00
N ALA A 302 3.13 5.63 3.22
CA ALA A 302 3.78 4.86 2.17
C ALA A 302 5.07 4.23 2.72
N SER A 303 5.43 3.04 2.24
CA SER A 303 6.69 2.39 2.57
C SER A 303 7.41 1.89 1.34
N SER A 304 8.74 1.88 1.37
CA SER A 304 9.55 1.18 0.37
C SER A 304 9.35 -0.35 0.46
N GLU A 305 9.73 -1.08 -0.60
CA GLU A 305 9.55 -2.54 -0.68
C GLU A 305 10.33 -3.30 0.40
N ASP A 306 11.49 -2.76 0.81
CA ASP A 306 12.34 -3.28 1.88
C ASP A 306 11.97 -2.75 3.28
N HIS A 307 10.92 -1.91 3.38
CA HIS A 307 10.51 -1.19 4.61
C HIS A 307 11.63 -0.36 5.27
N SER A 308 12.69 0.01 4.54
CA SER A 308 13.75 0.88 5.05
C SER A 308 13.27 2.32 5.23
N THR A 309 12.31 2.75 4.41
CA THR A 309 11.73 4.10 4.44
C THR A 309 10.22 4.02 4.59
N VAL A 310 9.67 4.79 5.54
CA VAL A 310 8.22 4.93 5.75
C VAL A 310 7.91 6.41 5.95
N GLU A 311 6.98 6.94 5.15
CA GLU A 311 6.59 8.35 5.21
C GLU A 311 5.06 8.52 5.28
N PRO A 312 4.55 9.45 6.10
CA PRO A 312 3.12 9.79 6.12
C PRO A 312 2.64 10.32 4.77
N LEU A 313 1.45 9.92 4.35
CA LEU A 313 0.81 10.50 3.17
C LEU A 313 0.46 11.96 3.43
N LEU A 314 0.86 12.83 2.49
CA LEU A 314 0.63 14.27 2.58
C LEU A 314 -0.55 14.68 1.70
N PRO A 315 -1.51 15.44 2.23
CA PRO A 315 -2.56 16.02 1.41
C PRO A 315 -2.00 17.18 0.55
N PRO A 316 -2.74 17.60 -0.50
CA PRO A 316 -2.35 18.76 -1.30
C PRO A 316 -2.31 20.04 -0.47
N GLU A 317 -1.52 21.01 -0.94
CA GLU A 317 -1.41 22.31 -0.28
C GLU A 317 -2.77 23.02 -0.18
N GLY A 318 -3.09 23.55 0.99
CA GLY A 318 -4.37 24.21 1.26
C GLY A 318 -5.50 23.30 1.75
N ALA A 319 -5.29 21.98 1.81
CA ALA A 319 -6.25 21.05 2.40
C ALA A 319 -6.52 21.39 3.88
N LYS A 320 -7.79 21.24 4.29
CA LYS A 320 -8.23 21.62 5.64
C LYS A 320 -8.38 20.39 6.55
N PRO A 321 -8.09 20.53 7.86
CA PRO A 321 -8.43 19.48 8.83
C PRO A 321 -9.90 19.07 8.73
N GLY A 322 -10.14 17.75 8.66
CA GLY A 322 -11.46 17.14 8.52
C GLY A 322 -11.95 16.92 7.10
N GLU A 323 -11.26 17.47 6.10
CA GLU A 323 -11.59 17.26 4.69
C GLU A 323 -11.50 15.78 4.31
N ARG A 324 -12.49 15.28 3.56
CA ARG A 324 -12.59 13.86 3.21
C ARG A 324 -11.74 13.55 1.99
N VAL A 325 -10.95 12.48 2.08
CA VAL A 325 -10.19 11.94 0.95
C VAL A 325 -11.03 10.87 0.26
N SER A 326 -11.13 10.94 -1.06
CA SER A 326 -11.89 10.00 -1.89
C SER A 326 -11.05 9.48 -3.04
N PHE A 327 -11.43 8.32 -3.57
CA PHE A 327 -10.80 7.72 -4.75
C PHE A 327 -11.69 7.96 -5.96
N SER A 328 -11.07 8.26 -7.12
CA SER A 328 -11.83 8.42 -8.36
C SER A 328 -12.66 7.17 -8.65
N GLY A 329 -13.94 7.36 -8.96
CA GLY A 329 -14.90 6.27 -9.16
C GLY A 329 -15.54 5.70 -7.88
N TYR A 330 -15.10 6.13 -6.69
CA TYR A 330 -15.64 5.68 -5.40
C TYR A 330 -16.14 6.88 -4.59
N CYS A 331 -17.45 7.11 -4.62
CA CYS A 331 -18.10 8.01 -3.67
C CYS A 331 -18.32 7.24 -2.36
N THR A 332 -17.76 7.76 -1.27
CA THR A 332 -18.02 7.26 0.07
C THR A 332 -19.32 7.89 0.57
N HIS A 333 -20.36 7.07 0.79
CA HIS A 333 -21.60 7.54 1.41
C HIS A 333 -21.41 7.84 2.90
#